data_AF-A0AA95HVS9-F1
#
_entry.id   AF-A0AA95HVS9-F1
#
_cell.length_a   1.000
_cell.length_b   1.000
_cell.length_c   1.000
_cell.angle_alpha   90.00
_cell.angle_beta   90.00
_cell.angle_gamma   90.00
#
_symmetry.space_group_name_H-M   'P 1'
#
loop_
_entity.id
_entity.type
_entity.pdbx_description
1 polymer ?
#
loop_
_entity_poly.entity_id
_entity_poly.type
_entity_poly.pdbx_seq_one_letter_code
_entity_poly.pdbx_strand_id
1 'polypeptide(L)'
;MDYVFLIIGSLVIITCFYFIISPFFSSGEFQPVGREAEGEKLTLEQVYSAVNELEMDFLMKKINSDDFEKMKENYQLLAADLLKEETETLKQGKTKLPKGKAKMQADDAEEEILRELKKLRQQKG
;
A
#
# COMPACT_ATOMS: atom_id res chain seq x y z
N MET A 1 47.42 3.09 -34.22
CA MET A 1 46.32 3.95 -33.76
C MET A 1 44.98 3.23 -33.91
N ASP A 2 44.75 2.52 -35.01
CA ASP A 2 43.48 1.82 -35.29
C ASP A 2 43.14 0.72 -34.28
N TYR A 3 44.15 -0.05 -33.83
CA TYR A 3 43.95 -1.06 -32.78
C TYR A 3 43.47 -0.46 -31.45
N VAL A 4 43.89 0.78 -31.13
CA VAL A 4 43.45 1.46 -29.91
C VAL A 4 41.97 1.83 -30.03
N PHE A 5 41.54 2.33 -31.19
CA PHE A 5 40.13 2.59 -31.46
C PHE A 5 39.27 1.33 -31.45
N LEU A 6 39.77 0.21 -31.99
CA LEU A 6 39.07 -1.08 -31.96
C LEU A 6 38.90 -1.59 -30.52
N ILE A 7 39.93 -1.49 -29.70
CA ILE A 7 39.88 -1.91 -28.28
C ILE A 7 38.89 -1.05 -27.51
N ILE A 8 38.97 0.28 -27.63
CA ILE A 8 38.06 1.21 -26.95
C ILE A 8 36.61 1.00 -27.42
N GLY A 9 36.40 0.87 -28.73
CA GLY A 9 35.07 0.61 -29.29
C GLY A 9 34.47 -0.70 -28.79
N SER A 10 35.27 -1.78 -28.74
CA SER A 10 34.82 -3.07 -28.21
C SER A 10 34.43 -2.99 -26.73
N LEU A 11 35.19 -2.23 -25.93
CA LEU A 11 34.94 -2.06 -24.50
C LEU A 11 33.62 -1.33 -24.25
N VAL A 12 33.32 -0.28 -25.04
CA VAL A 12 32.04 0.44 -24.99
C VAL A 12 30.87 -0.46 -25.38
N ILE A 13 31.02 -1.27 -26.43
CA ILE A 13 29.96 -2.18 -26.86
C ILE A 13 29.65 -3.21 -25.76
N ILE A 14 30.70 -3.80 -25.16
CA ILE A 14 30.55 -4.79 -24.08
C ILE A 14 29.87 -4.16 -22.85
N THR A 15 30.21 -2.93 -22.47
CA THR A 15 29.56 -2.26 -21.31
C THR A 15 28.09 -1.92 -21.60
N CYS A 16 27.75 -1.51 -22.82
CA CYS A 16 26.36 -1.30 -23.22
C CYS A 16 25.54 -2.60 -23.11
N PHE A 17 26.06 -3.71 -23.65
CA PHE A 17 25.38 -5.01 -23.53
C PHE A 17 25.29 -5.47 -22.08
N TYR A 18 26.34 -5.26 -21.29
CA TYR A 18 26.32 -5.57 -19.86
C TYR A 18 25.17 -4.85 -19.14
N PHE A 19 24.95 -3.55 -19.37
CA PHE A 19 23.84 -2.84 -18.73
C PHE A 19 22.45 -3.31 -19.21
N ILE A 20 22.32 -3.72 -20.47
CA ILE A 20 21.05 -4.25 -20.99
C ILE A 20 20.76 -5.62 -20.38
N ILE A 21 21.78 -6.46 -20.23
CA ILE A 21 21.66 -7.86 -19.81
C ILE A 21 21.65 -8.00 -18.28
N SER A 22 22.38 -7.15 -17.56
CA SER A 22 22.48 -7.11 -16.09
C SER A 22 21.12 -7.19 -15.35
N PRO A 23 20.08 -6.40 -15.71
CA PRO A 23 18.80 -6.47 -15.00
C PRO A 23 18.08 -7.81 -15.17
N PHE A 24 18.39 -8.60 -16.22
CA PHE A 24 17.80 -9.92 -16.44
C PHE A 24 18.44 -11.02 -15.58
N PHE A 25 19.68 -10.83 -15.12
CA PHE A 25 20.39 -11.76 -14.24
C PHE A 25 20.40 -11.31 -12.77
N SER A 26 19.91 -10.11 -12.48
CA SER A 26 19.72 -9.58 -11.12
C SER A 26 18.49 -10.21 -10.43
N SER A 27 18.45 -11.53 -10.33
CA SER A 27 17.41 -12.28 -9.61
C SER A 27 17.89 -12.72 -8.22
N GLY A 28 18.34 -11.79 -7.37
CA GLY A 28 18.74 -12.19 -6.02
C GLY A 28 19.12 -11.10 -5.00
N GLU A 29 19.76 -9.99 -5.37
CA GLU A 29 20.20 -9.01 -4.38
C GLU A 29 20.00 -7.58 -4.88
N PHE A 30 18.84 -7.03 -4.55
CA PHE A 30 18.67 -5.59 -4.43
C PHE A 30 19.67 -5.10 -3.38
N GLN A 31 20.83 -4.58 -3.79
CA GLN A 31 21.61 -3.71 -2.93
C GLN A 31 21.02 -2.30 -3.02
N PRO A 32 20.38 -1.79 -1.94
CA PRO A 32 19.82 -0.45 -1.97
C PRO A 32 20.98 0.54 -1.79
N VAL A 33 21.50 1.04 -2.92
CA VAL A 33 22.25 2.31 -2.89
C VAL A 33 21.22 3.40 -2.62
N GLY A 34 21.14 3.81 -1.35
CA GLY A 34 20.66 5.14 -0.98
C GLY A 34 19.18 5.39 -1.14
N ARG A 35 18.33 4.50 -0.61
CA ARG A 35 16.99 4.91 -0.22
C ARG A 35 16.65 4.24 1.11
N GLU A 36 16.61 5.06 2.16
CA GLU A 36 15.79 4.83 3.33
C GLU A 36 14.33 4.71 2.85
N ALA A 37 13.99 3.57 2.27
CA ALA A 37 12.65 3.06 2.21
C ALA A 37 12.72 1.84 3.11
N GLU A 38 12.62 2.07 4.42
CA GLU A 38 12.00 1.08 5.28
C GLU A 38 10.77 0.58 4.51
N GLY A 39 10.69 -0.74 4.33
CA GLY A 39 9.57 -1.36 3.65
C GLY A 39 8.28 -0.98 4.36
N GLU A 40 7.62 0.06 3.86
CA GLU A 40 6.27 0.41 4.23
C GLU A 40 5.41 -0.72 3.65
N LYS A 41 5.26 -1.77 4.45
CA LYS A 41 4.31 -2.84 4.16
C LYS A 41 2.96 -2.16 3.96
N LEU A 42 2.36 -2.41 2.80
CA LEU A 42 1.01 -1.95 2.46
C LEU A 42 0.06 -2.28 3.62
N THR A 43 -0.52 -1.27 4.23
CA THR A 43 -1.43 -1.47 5.37
C THR A 43 -2.85 -1.74 4.87
N LEU A 44 -3.64 -2.42 5.69
CA LEU A 44 -5.04 -2.68 5.38
C LEU A 44 -5.82 -1.38 5.15
N GLU A 45 -5.50 -0.31 5.90
CA GLU A 45 -6.08 1.02 5.74
C GLU A 45 -5.80 1.63 4.36
N GLN A 46 -4.58 1.49 3.86
CA GLN A 46 -4.20 1.95 2.52
C GLN A 46 -4.98 1.19 1.43
N VAL A 47 -5.21 -0.12 1.61
CA VAL A 47 -6.03 -0.91 0.69
C VAL A 47 -7.49 -0.44 0.69
N TYR A 48 -8.08 -0.19 1.86
CA TYR A 48 -9.44 0.35 1.93
C TYR A 48 -9.55 1.76 1.33
N SER A 49 -8.56 2.62 1.56
CA SER A 49 -8.52 3.95 0.96
C SER A 49 -8.45 3.88 -0.57
N ALA A 50 -7.62 2.99 -1.12
CA ALA A 50 -7.50 2.76 -2.56
C ALA A 50 -8.81 2.25 -3.18
N VAL A 51 -9.51 1.33 -2.51
CA VAL A 51 -10.84 0.86 -2.97
C VAL A 51 -11.86 2.00 -2.97
N ASN A 52 -11.84 2.87 -1.96
CA ASN A 52 -12.74 4.01 -1.90
C ASN A 52 -12.46 5.04 -3.02
N GLU A 53 -11.19 5.32 -3.30
CA GLU A 53 -10.81 6.17 -4.45
C GLU A 53 -11.24 5.54 -5.78
N LEU A 54 -11.05 4.23 -5.93
CA LEU A 54 -11.49 3.47 -7.10
C LEU A 54 -13.02 3.54 -7.31
N GLU A 55 -13.80 3.45 -6.23
CA GLU A 55 -15.26 3.60 -6.27
C GLU A 55 -15.66 5.01 -6.68
N MET A 56 -14.96 6.03 -6.18
CA MET A 56 -15.17 7.41 -6.60
C MET A 56 -14.87 7.62 -8.08
N ASP A 57 -13.79 7.03 -8.60
CA ASP A 57 -13.43 7.13 -10.02
C ASP A 57 -14.44 6.42 -10.94
N PHE A 58 -15.00 5.30 -10.50
CA PHE A 58 -16.10 4.63 -11.19
C PHE A 58 -17.37 5.49 -11.19
N LEU A 59 -17.75 6.07 -10.05
CA LEU A 59 -18.91 6.98 -9.93
C LEU A 59 -18.75 8.21 -10.84
N MET A 60 -17.51 8.70 -10.97
CA MET A 60 -17.15 9.80 -11.85
C MET A 60 -17.01 9.39 -13.32
N LYS A 61 -17.28 8.12 -13.67
CA LYS A 61 -17.18 7.55 -15.02
C LYS A 61 -15.79 7.70 -15.65
N LYS A 62 -14.73 7.76 -14.83
CA LYS A 62 -13.34 7.77 -15.33
C LYS A 62 -12.90 6.38 -15.79
N ILE A 63 -13.53 5.34 -15.27
CA ILE A 63 -13.27 3.93 -15.59
C ILE A 63 -14.57 3.21 -15.92
N ASN A 64 -14.48 2.12 -16.69
CA ASN A 64 -15.63 1.30 -17.05
C ASN A 64 -15.97 0.28 -15.94
N SER A 65 -17.13 -0.38 -16.05
CA SER A 65 -17.60 -1.39 -15.08
C SER A 65 -16.66 -2.59 -14.98
N ASP A 66 -16.16 -3.07 -16.12
CA ASP A 66 -15.44 -4.33 -16.19
C ASP A 66 -14.05 -4.22 -15.56
N ASP A 67 -13.41 -3.06 -15.74
CA ASP A 67 -12.12 -2.72 -15.14
C ASP A 67 -12.28 -2.41 -13.65
N PHE A 68 -13.37 -1.74 -13.27
CA PHE A 68 -13.72 -1.52 -11.86
C PHE A 68 -13.90 -2.85 -11.11
N GLU A 69 -14.68 -3.78 -11.65
CA GLU A 69 -14.94 -5.08 -11.02
C GLU A 69 -13.64 -5.88 -10.84
N LYS A 70 -12.82 -5.98 -11.89
CA LYS A 70 -11.52 -6.67 -11.82
C LYS A 70 -10.58 -6.05 -10.80
N MET A 71 -10.46 -4.72 -10.79
CA MET A 71 -9.60 -4.04 -9.84
C MET A 71 -10.11 -4.19 -8.40
N LYS A 72 -11.41 -4.07 -8.19
CA LYS A 72 -12.03 -4.25 -6.87
C LYS A 72 -11.82 -5.65 -6.33
N GLU A 73 -11.97 -6.68 -7.17
CA GLU A 73 -11.67 -8.07 -6.80
C GLU A 73 -10.22 -8.24 -6.35
N ASN A 74 -9.26 -7.69 -7.12
CA ASN A 74 -7.84 -7.75 -6.77
C ASN A 74 -7.52 -7.09 -5.42
N TYR A 75 -8.12 -5.92 -5.14
CA TYR A 75 -7.92 -5.25 -3.84
C TYR A 75 -8.58 -6.03 -2.69
N GLN A 76 -9.70 -6.69 -2.92
CA GLN A 76 -10.34 -7.54 -1.91
C GLN A 76 -9.50 -8.77 -1.57
N LEU A 77 -8.88 -9.40 -2.58
CA LEU A 77 -7.93 -10.49 -2.36
C LEU A 77 -6.71 -10.01 -1.57
N LEU A 78 -6.16 -8.85 -1.93
CA LEU A 78 -5.05 -8.24 -1.20
C LEU A 78 -5.42 -7.95 0.27
N ALA A 79 -6.62 -7.42 0.53
CA ALA A 79 -7.10 -7.20 1.89
C ALA A 79 -7.25 -8.52 2.68
N ALA A 80 -7.72 -9.58 2.03
CA ALA A 80 -7.84 -10.90 2.65
C ALA A 80 -6.46 -11.48 3.04
N ASP A 81 -5.45 -11.31 2.18
CA ASP A 81 -4.09 -11.74 2.45
C ASP A 81 -3.45 -10.95 3.60
N LEU A 82 -3.63 -9.63 3.63
CA LEU A 82 -3.14 -8.79 4.73
C LEU A 82 -3.79 -9.14 6.08
N LEU A 83 -5.11 -9.38 6.10
CA LEU A 83 -5.81 -9.85 7.29
C LEU A 83 -5.29 -11.22 7.75
N LYS A 84 -4.94 -12.11 6.82
CA LYS A 84 -4.35 -13.40 7.16
C LYS A 84 -2.96 -13.23 7.79
N GLU A 85 -2.10 -12.38 7.23
CA GLU A 85 -0.79 -12.06 7.81
C GLU A 85 -0.92 -11.46 9.22
N GLU A 86 -1.84 -10.51 9.42
CA GLU A 86 -2.13 -9.93 10.74
C GLU A 86 -2.64 -10.97 11.75
N THR A 87 -3.52 -11.88 11.33
CA THR A 87 -4.03 -12.92 12.25
C THR A 87 -3.01 -14.01 12.57
N GLU A 88 -2.10 -14.34 11.65
CA GLU A 88 -1.02 -15.31 11.87
C GLU A 88 0.08 -14.73 12.78
N THR A 89 0.42 -13.45 12.62
CA THR A 89 1.34 -12.74 13.52
C THR A 89 0.76 -12.62 14.94
N LEU A 90 -0.55 -12.39 15.08
CA LEU A 90 -1.26 -12.40 16.37
C LEU A 90 -1.31 -13.80 17.03
N LYS A 91 -1.32 -14.88 16.26
CA LYS A 91 -1.29 -16.26 16.79
C LYS A 91 0.10 -16.69 17.26
N GLN A 92 1.16 -16.12 16.69
CA GLN A 92 2.55 -16.45 17.05
C GLN A 92 3.11 -15.56 18.19
N GLY A 93 2.50 -14.40 18.45
CA GLY A 93 2.88 -13.51 19.55
C GLY A 93 1.84 -13.43 20.67
N LYS A 94 2.01 -14.18 21.76
CA LYS A 94 1.39 -13.83 23.05
C LYS A 94 2.06 -12.56 23.58
N THR A 95 1.61 -11.39 23.15
CA THR A 95 1.96 -10.13 23.83
C THR A 95 0.71 -9.27 23.98
N LYS A 96 0.49 -8.83 25.22
CA LYS A 96 -0.74 -8.26 25.76
C LYS A 96 -1.15 -6.95 25.04
N LEU A 97 -2.38 -6.88 24.51
CA LEU A 97 -3.02 -5.59 24.22
C LEU A 97 -3.41 -4.89 25.54
N PRO A 98 -3.09 -3.60 25.74
CA PRO A 98 -3.71 -2.80 26.79
C PRO A 98 -5.13 -2.42 26.36
N LYS A 99 -6.12 -3.29 26.64
CA LYS A 99 -7.55 -3.10 26.33
C LYS A 99 -8.25 -1.94 27.08
N GLY A 100 -7.51 -1.03 27.71
CA GLY A 100 -8.08 -0.02 28.62
C GLY A 100 -8.42 1.33 28.01
N LYS A 101 -7.63 1.84 27.06
CA LYS A 101 -7.71 3.27 26.66
C LYS A 101 -8.56 3.58 25.43
N ALA A 102 -8.61 2.67 24.46
CA ALA A 102 -9.36 2.90 23.21
C ALA A 102 -10.89 2.87 23.41
N LYS A 103 -11.38 2.04 24.34
CA LYS A 103 -12.82 1.94 24.63
C LYS A 103 -13.38 3.20 25.29
N MET A 104 -12.60 3.82 26.16
CA MET A 104 -13.00 5.03 26.90
C MET A 104 -13.13 6.26 25.98
N GLN A 105 -12.25 6.40 24.98
CA GLN A 105 -12.33 7.50 24.01
C GLN A 105 -13.51 7.36 23.04
N ALA A 106 -13.87 6.13 22.67
CA ALA A 106 -15.04 5.88 21.83
C ALA A 106 -16.35 6.19 22.56
N ASP A 107 -16.47 5.77 23.83
CA ASP A 107 -17.65 6.05 24.66
C ASP A 107 -17.81 7.57 24.91
N ASP A 108 -16.72 8.30 25.17
CA ASP A 108 -16.74 9.76 25.36
C ASP A 108 -17.20 10.51 24.08
N ALA A 109 -16.75 10.07 22.90
CA ALA A 109 -17.12 10.66 21.63
C ALA A 109 -18.60 10.43 21.28
N GLU A 110 -19.14 9.23 21.58
CA GLU A 110 -20.55 8.92 21.38
C GLU A 110 -21.46 9.77 22.28
N GLU A 111 -21.05 10.01 23.53
CA GLU A 111 -21.79 10.89 24.45
C GLU A 111 -21.84 12.34 23.97
N GLU A 112 -20.75 12.86 23.42
CA GLU A 112 -20.68 14.24 22.90
C GLU A 112 -21.63 14.43 21.70
N ILE A 113 -21.62 13.48 20.75
CA ILE A 113 -22.50 13.48 19.58
C ILE A 113 -23.98 13.46 20.00
N LEU A 114 -24.35 12.65 20.98
CA LEU A 114 -25.72 12.56 21.50
C LEU A 114 -26.20 13.88 22.13
N ARG A 115 -25.31 14.61 22.80
CA ARG A 115 -25.63 15.91 23.42
C ARG A 115 -25.90 16.97 22.35
N GLU A 116 -25.09 17.01 21.29
CA GLU A 116 -25.30 17.96 20.19
C GLU A 116 -26.59 17.67 19.40
N LEU A 117 -26.86 16.40 19.09
CA LEU A 117 -28.11 15.99 18.43
C LEU A 117 -29.35 16.35 19.26
N LYS A 118 -29.26 16.29 20.59
CA LYS A 118 -30.36 16.69 21.48
C LYS A 118 -30.58 18.20 21.45
N LYS A 119 -29.52 19.01 21.44
CA LYS A 119 -29.60 20.48 21.30
C LYS A 119 -30.25 20.90 19.99
N LEU A 120 -29.83 20.29 18.87
CA LEU A 120 -30.40 20.58 17.54
C LEU A 120 -31.90 20.24 17.47
N ARG A 121 -32.32 19.16 18.14
CA ARG A 121 -33.72 18.76 18.21
C ARG A 121 -34.58 19.72 19.03
N GLN A 122 -34.01 20.35 20.06
CA GLN A 122 -34.67 21.36 20.88
C GLN A 122 -34.70 22.75 20.24
N GLN A 123 -33.80 23.04 19.29
CA GLN A 123 -33.80 24.29 18.53
C GLN A 123 -34.70 24.26 17.27
N LYS A 124 -35.15 23.08 16.84
CA LYS A 124 -36.02 22.89 15.66
C LYS A 124 -37.48 22.53 16.01
N GLY A 125 -37.89 22.68 17.27
CA GLY A 125 -39.29 22.63 17.71
C GLY A 125 -39.71 23.98 18.27
#